data_AF-A0A2H9QMJ0-F1
#
_entry.id   AF-A0A2H9QMJ0-F1
#
_cell.length_a   1.000
_cell.length_b   1.000
_cell.length_c   1.000
_cell.angle_alpha   90.00
_cell.angle_beta   90.00
_cell.angle_gamma   90.00
#
_symmetry.space_group_name_H-M   'P 1'
#
loop_
_entity.id
_entity.type
_entity.pdbx_description
1 polymer ?
#
loop_
_entity_poly.entity_id
_entity_poly.type
_entity_poly.pdbx_seq_one_letter_code
_entity_poly.pdbx_strand_id
1 'polypeptide(L)'
;MELEGWREQIDEKHFRAELPESVADKYGTHTSVLFIAASKRGENSFRKSLIEKLKIYKNIKHGHISGVTPEIFAEGMDTDYSIINRLGESVKTQMNDMMKNLSRIALEILTGEDSAGLKLQISKERNWVCDNGMITPGDWGNFPAGEVYTCPGPVLYASKPSPYFGICVDVMVGSECAKYGIIKKIRCI
;
A
#
# COMPACT_ATOMS: atom_id res chain seq x y z
N MET A 1 -22.64 6.64 -9.44
CA MET A 1 -22.23 7.64 -8.44
C MET A 1 -21.65 8.82 -9.19
N GLU A 2 -22.44 9.89 -9.40
CA GLU A 2 -21.86 11.15 -9.85
C GLU A 2 -21.04 11.70 -8.69
N LEU A 3 -19.72 11.76 -8.87
CA LEU A 3 -18.86 12.47 -7.93
C LEU A 3 -19.05 13.96 -8.21
N GLU A 4 -19.84 14.65 -7.38
CA GLU A 4 -19.86 16.11 -7.37
C GLU A 4 -18.48 16.61 -6.92
N GLY A 5 -17.65 16.99 -7.89
CA GLY A 5 -16.27 17.40 -7.64
C GLY A 5 -15.56 17.82 -8.91
N TRP A 6 -14.51 18.62 -8.76
CA TRP A 6 -13.65 18.97 -9.89
C TRP A 6 -12.89 17.73 -10.39
N ARG A 7 -12.92 17.49 -11.71
CA ARG A 7 -12.22 16.39 -12.38
C ARG A 7 -11.29 16.93 -13.45
N GLU A 8 -10.01 16.60 -13.36
CA GLU A 8 -9.03 16.84 -14.42
C GLU A 8 -8.57 15.50 -15.01
N GLN A 9 -8.52 15.42 -16.33
CA GLN A 9 -7.91 14.29 -17.01
C GLN A 9 -6.52 14.71 -17.50
N ILE A 10 -5.49 14.11 -16.93
CA ILE A 10 -4.11 14.29 -17.39
C ILE A 10 -3.86 13.23 -18.45
N ASP A 11 -3.65 13.63 -19.71
CA ASP A 11 -3.36 12.68 -20.79
C ASP A 11 -1.96 12.05 -20.63
N GLU A 12 -1.69 10.96 -21.35
CA GLU A 12 -0.41 10.25 -21.30
C GLU A 12 0.80 11.09 -21.75
N LYS A 13 0.58 12.09 -22.61
CA LYS A 13 1.61 13.04 -23.05
C LYS A 13 1.88 14.12 -21.97
N HIS A 14 1.01 14.21 -20.97
CA HIS A 14 1.04 15.14 -19.85
C HIS A 14 1.31 14.48 -18.50
N PHE A 15 1.69 13.19 -18.44
CA PHE A 15 2.45 12.64 -17.31
C PHE A 15 3.84 13.30 -17.28
N ARG A 16 3.84 14.60 -16.97
CA ARG A 16 5.02 15.40 -16.70
C ARG A 16 5.62 14.86 -15.41
N ALA A 17 6.93 15.02 -15.21
CA ALA A 17 7.55 14.65 -13.95
C ALA A 17 6.96 15.40 -12.74
N GLU A 18 6.20 16.48 -13.01
CA GLU A 18 5.67 17.40 -12.02
C GLU A 18 4.17 17.64 -12.22
N LEU A 19 3.47 17.81 -11.10
CA LEU A 19 2.06 18.17 -11.04
C LEU A 19 1.83 19.62 -11.54
N PRO A 20 0.88 19.87 -12.47
CA PRO A 20 0.57 21.23 -12.92
C PRO A 20 0.08 22.14 -11.78
N GLU A 21 0.52 23.40 -11.76
CA GLU A 21 0.13 24.38 -10.73
C GLU A 21 -1.39 24.66 -10.72
N SER A 22 -2.01 24.69 -11.89
CA SER A 22 -3.48 24.88 -12.03
C SER A 22 -4.31 23.81 -11.31
N VAL A 23 -3.74 22.63 -11.12
CA VAL A 23 -4.32 21.52 -10.34
C VAL A 23 -4.02 21.71 -8.85
N ALA A 24 -2.80 22.15 -8.53
CA ALA A 24 -2.38 22.39 -7.15
C ALA A 24 -3.23 23.46 -6.44
N ASP A 25 -3.50 24.58 -7.11
CA ASP A 25 -4.24 25.71 -6.55
C ASP A 25 -5.68 25.36 -6.12
N LYS A 26 -6.27 24.32 -6.73
CA LYS A 26 -7.63 23.87 -6.43
C LYS A 26 -7.71 22.98 -5.20
N TYR A 27 -6.59 22.45 -4.70
CA TYR A 27 -6.62 21.56 -3.54
C TYR A 27 -7.03 22.28 -2.26
N GLY A 28 -6.63 23.53 -2.06
CA GLY A 28 -6.86 24.27 -0.82
C GLY A 28 -8.33 24.41 -0.40
N THR A 29 -9.28 24.20 -1.31
CA THR A 29 -10.73 24.26 -1.04
C THR A 29 -11.37 22.91 -0.75
N HIS A 30 -10.64 21.80 -0.88
CA HIS A 30 -11.16 20.45 -0.71
C HIS A 30 -10.63 19.82 0.59
N THR A 31 -11.36 18.86 1.15
CA THR A 31 -10.94 18.09 2.34
C THR A 31 -10.32 16.74 1.97
N SER A 32 -10.45 16.30 0.72
CA SER A 32 -9.94 15.02 0.22
C SER A 32 -9.63 15.08 -1.27
N VAL A 33 -8.63 14.32 -1.70
CA VAL A 33 -8.18 14.21 -3.08
C VAL A 33 -7.94 12.74 -3.41
N LEU A 34 -8.42 12.31 -4.58
CA LEU A 34 -8.16 10.97 -5.12
C LEU A 34 -7.31 11.06 -6.39
N PHE A 35 -6.18 10.38 -6.39
CA PHE A 35 -5.37 10.15 -7.58
C PHE A 35 -5.65 8.75 -8.11
N ILE A 36 -6.19 8.65 -9.32
CA ILE A 36 -6.54 7.38 -9.96
C ILE A 36 -5.72 7.22 -11.25
N ALA A 37 -4.96 6.14 -11.36
CA ALA A 37 -4.07 5.90 -12.50
C ALA A 37 -3.84 4.40 -12.79
N ALA A 38 -3.33 4.11 -13.99
CA ALA A 38 -3.19 2.76 -14.52
C ALA A 38 -1.80 2.12 -14.32
N SER A 39 -0.96 2.67 -13.43
CA SER A 39 0.42 2.23 -13.17
C SER A 39 1.35 2.28 -14.39
N LYS A 40 1.30 3.38 -15.16
CA LYS A 40 2.14 3.53 -16.38
C LYS A 40 3.58 3.97 -16.06
N ARG A 41 4.51 3.74 -17.00
CA ARG A 41 5.90 4.20 -16.87
C ARG A 41 5.93 5.72 -16.65
N GLY A 42 6.65 6.17 -15.61
CA GLY A 42 6.73 7.59 -15.22
C GLY A 42 5.76 7.99 -14.11
N GLU A 43 4.72 7.19 -13.83
CA GLU A 43 3.71 7.49 -12.82
C GLU A 43 4.30 7.60 -11.41
N ASN A 44 5.30 6.79 -11.06
CA ASN A 44 5.93 6.84 -9.74
C ASN A 44 6.56 8.22 -9.45
N SER A 45 7.27 8.80 -10.44
CA SER A 45 7.84 10.15 -10.30
C SER A 45 6.75 11.21 -10.14
N PHE A 46 5.65 11.10 -10.89
CA PHE A 46 4.49 11.98 -10.75
C PHE A 46 3.85 11.84 -9.36
N ARG A 47 3.61 10.62 -8.88
CA ARG A 47 3.06 10.33 -7.55
C ARG A 47 3.94 10.95 -6.45
N LYS A 48 5.26 10.82 -6.57
CA LYS A 48 6.21 11.48 -5.64
C LYS A 48 6.06 13.00 -5.66
N SER A 49 6.05 13.61 -6.85
CA SER A 49 5.86 15.07 -6.98
C SER A 49 4.52 15.52 -6.39
N LEU A 50 3.45 14.76 -6.65
CA LEU A 50 2.11 14.99 -6.13
C LEU A 50 2.11 14.92 -4.60
N ILE A 51 2.64 13.86 -4.00
CA ILE A 51 2.75 13.71 -2.54
C ILE A 51 3.54 14.88 -1.93
N GLU A 52 4.70 15.25 -2.49
CA GLU A 52 5.50 16.36 -1.97
C GLU A 52 4.77 17.71 -2.03
N LYS A 53 4.12 18.03 -3.16
CA LYS A 53 3.33 19.25 -3.27
C LYS A 53 2.15 19.24 -2.32
N LEU A 54 1.50 18.09 -2.13
CA LEU A 54 0.32 17.97 -1.28
C LEU A 54 0.61 18.07 0.21
N LYS A 55 1.84 17.74 0.66
CA LYS A 55 2.25 17.90 2.06
C LYS A 55 2.08 19.32 2.62
N ILE A 56 2.00 20.35 1.76
CA ILE A 56 1.75 21.73 2.20
C ILE A 56 0.31 21.94 2.67
N TYR A 57 -0.63 21.12 2.19
CA TYR A 57 -2.05 21.20 2.54
C TYR A 57 -2.38 20.23 3.69
N LYS A 58 -2.06 20.66 4.91
CA LYS A 58 -2.23 19.84 6.14
C LYS A 58 -3.68 19.45 6.46
N ASN A 59 -4.66 20.06 5.79
CA ASN A 59 -6.08 19.81 5.99
C ASN A 59 -6.67 18.76 5.03
N ILE A 60 -5.88 18.20 4.12
CA ILE A 60 -6.38 17.35 3.03
C ILE A 60 -5.94 15.90 3.22
N LYS A 61 -6.84 14.96 2.93
CA LYS A 61 -6.56 13.52 2.87
C LYS A 61 -6.29 13.09 1.43
N HIS A 62 -5.25 12.29 1.19
CA HIS A 62 -4.83 11.94 -0.16
C HIS A 62 -4.89 10.43 -0.43
N GLY A 63 -5.90 9.98 -1.17
CA GLY A 63 -6.03 8.59 -1.58
C GLY A 63 -5.41 8.33 -2.96
N HIS A 64 -4.64 7.24 -3.08
CA HIS A 64 -4.02 6.82 -4.33
C HIS A 64 -4.56 5.47 -4.79
N ILE A 65 -5.05 5.41 -6.02
CA ILE A 65 -5.60 4.21 -6.66
C ILE A 65 -4.78 3.97 -7.93
N SER A 66 -3.88 2.99 -7.91
CA SER A 66 -2.86 2.82 -8.94
C SER A 66 -2.82 1.37 -9.38
N GLY A 67 -3.06 1.11 -10.67
CA GLY A 67 -2.93 -0.23 -11.26
C GLY A 67 -4.05 -1.22 -10.92
N VAL A 68 -5.13 -0.75 -10.29
CA VAL A 68 -6.27 -1.59 -9.92
C VAL A 68 -7.15 -1.90 -11.13
N THR A 69 -7.66 -3.13 -11.19
CA THR A 69 -8.66 -3.49 -12.22
C THR A 69 -10.03 -2.96 -11.82
N PRO A 70 -11.00 -2.84 -12.76
CA PRO A 70 -12.37 -2.44 -12.42
C PRO A 70 -13.01 -3.32 -11.35
N GLU A 71 -12.72 -4.62 -11.34
CA GLU A 71 -13.24 -5.58 -10.38
C GLU A 71 -12.67 -5.31 -8.98
N ILE A 72 -11.34 -5.20 -8.87
CA ILE A 72 -10.65 -4.84 -7.61
C ILE A 72 -11.14 -3.49 -7.10
N PHE A 73 -11.31 -2.51 -7.99
CA PHE A 73 -11.84 -1.21 -7.64
C PHE A 73 -13.25 -1.33 -7.06
N ALA A 74 -14.16 -2.06 -7.72
CA ALA A 74 -15.52 -2.22 -7.26
C ALA A 74 -15.59 -2.92 -5.90
N GLU A 75 -14.92 -4.06 -5.76
CA GLU A 75 -14.92 -4.85 -4.52
C GLU A 75 -14.24 -4.10 -3.36
N GLY A 76 -13.06 -3.54 -3.62
CA GLY A 76 -12.26 -2.91 -2.59
C GLY A 76 -12.78 -1.54 -2.14
N MET A 77 -13.48 -0.80 -3.01
CA MET A 77 -14.12 0.46 -2.62
C MET A 77 -15.48 0.25 -1.92
N ASP A 78 -16.14 -0.88 -2.13
CA ASP A 78 -17.43 -1.23 -1.49
C ASP A 78 -17.25 -1.93 -0.13
N THR A 79 -16.01 -2.20 0.27
CA THR A 79 -15.69 -2.89 1.52
C THR A 79 -15.93 -1.99 2.76
N ASP A 80 -16.36 -2.59 3.88
CA ASP A 80 -16.44 -1.90 5.17
C ASP A 80 -15.04 -1.68 5.78
N TYR A 81 -14.52 -0.47 5.59
CA TYR A 81 -13.21 -0.05 6.10
C TYR A 81 -13.12 -0.05 7.64
N SER A 82 -14.23 -0.04 8.38
CA SER A 82 -14.20 -0.20 9.85
C SER A 82 -13.77 -1.61 10.25
N ILE A 83 -14.19 -2.62 9.49
CA ILE A 83 -13.79 -4.01 9.67
C ILE A 83 -12.32 -4.17 9.27
N ILE A 84 -11.91 -3.60 8.12
CA ILE A 84 -10.52 -3.60 7.66
C ILE A 84 -9.60 -2.98 8.70
N ASN A 85 -9.96 -1.81 9.24
CA ASN A 85 -9.19 -1.18 10.31
C ASN A 85 -9.05 -2.08 11.53
N ARG A 86 -10.16 -2.65 12.03
CA ARG A 86 -10.12 -3.54 13.20
C ARG A 86 -9.25 -4.78 12.98
N LEU A 87 -9.40 -5.44 11.83
CA LEU A 87 -8.63 -6.65 11.51
C LEU A 87 -7.15 -6.32 11.29
N GLY A 88 -6.85 -5.28 10.50
CA GLY A 88 -5.49 -4.85 10.23
C GLY A 88 -4.74 -4.43 11.50
N GLU A 89 -5.37 -3.67 12.39
CA GLU A 89 -4.79 -3.30 13.69
C GLU A 89 -4.55 -4.53 14.58
N SER A 90 -5.45 -5.51 14.56
CA SER A 90 -5.28 -6.77 15.28
C SER A 90 -4.07 -7.56 14.75
N VAL A 91 -3.97 -7.73 13.43
CA VAL A 91 -2.84 -8.44 12.79
C VAL A 91 -1.53 -7.71 13.07
N LYS A 92 -1.49 -6.38 12.91
CA LYS A 92 -0.33 -5.54 13.22
C LYS A 92 0.14 -5.74 14.67
N THR A 93 -0.80 -5.73 15.62
CA THR A 93 -0.49 -5.92 17.05
C THR A 93 0.07 -7.31 17.30
N GLN A 94 -0.59 -8.36 16.80
CA GLN A 94 -0.13 -9.74 16.93
C GLN A 94 1.27 -9.94 16.34
N MET A 95 1.54 -9.36 15.17
CA MET A 95 2.86 -9.43 14.54
C MET A 95 3.91 -8.72 15.39
N ASN A 96 3.67 -7.48 15.82
CA ASN A 96 4.62 -6.74 16.65
C ASN A 96 4.89 -7.43 17.99
N ASP A 97 3.88 -8.05 18.62
CA ASP A 97 4.07 -8.77 19.88
C ASP A 97 4.81 -10.10 19.70
N MET A 98 4.56 -10.81 18.60
CA MET A 98 5.36 -11.98 18.22
C MET A 98 6.84 -11.59 18.04
N MET A 99 7.13 -10.48 17.35
CA MET A 99 8.49 -10.00 17.09
C MET A 99 9.29 -9.69 18.36
N LYS A 100 8.65 -9.15 19.41
CA LYS A 100 9.33 -8.79 20.68
C LYS A 100 9.88 -10.00 21.43
N ASN A 101 9.23 -11.16 21.29
CA ASN A 101 9.56 -12.36 22.05
C ASN A 101 10.62 -13.24 21.37
N LEU A 102 11.08 -12.85 20.17
CA LEU A 102 11.95 -13.68 19.36
C LEU A 102 13.39 -13.17 19.40
N SER A 103 14.33 -14.10 19.63
CA SER A 103 15.76 -13.80 19.75
C SER A 103 16.44 -13.56 18.40
N ARG A 104 16.01 -14.29 17.36
CA ARG A 104 16.31 -14.12 15.94
C ARG A 104 15.12 -14.65 15.14
N ILE A 105 14.76 -14.00 14.04
CA ILE A 105 13.67 -14.47 13.19
C ILE A 105 14.19 -14.62 11.77
N ALA A 106 14.25 -15.86 11.31
CA ALA A 106 14.07 -16.13 9.89
C ALA A 106 12.59 -16.47 9.67
N LEU A 107 11.91 -15.66 8.86
CA LEU A 107 10.63 -16.01 8.31
C LEU A 107 10.84 -16.86 7.07
N GLU A 108 10.33 -18.09 7.14
CA GLU A 108 10.06 -18.87 5.95
C GLU A 108 8.67 -18.50 5.44
N ILE A 109 8.64 -17.86 4.28
CA ILE A 109 7.42 -17.51 3.55
C ILE A 109 7.16 -18.62 2.54
N LEU A 110 6.04 -19.32 2.73
CA LEU A 110 5.51 -20.27 1.77
C LEU A 110 4.45 -19.54 0.94
N THR A 111 4.83 -19.02 -0.24
CA THR A 111 3.84 -18.50 -1.20
C THR A 111 3.27 -19.65 -2.04
N GLY A 112 2.06 -19.48 -2.58
CA GLY A 112 1.39 -20.52 -3.36
C GLY A 112 2.11 -20.88 -4.66
N GLU A 113 2.28 -22.18 -4.86
CA GLU A 113 2.60 -22.96 -6.06
C GLU A 113 3.89 -22.67 -6.86
N ASP A 114 4.44 -21.44 -6.89
CA ASP A 114 5.58 -21.11 -7.78
C ASP A 114 6.84 -20.55 -7.12
N SER A 115 6.89 -20.51 -5.78
CA SER A 115 8.13 -20.23 -5.04
C SER A 115 8.38 -21.30 -3.98
N ALA A 116 9.33 -22.20 -4.29
CA ALA A 116 9.93 -23.04 -3.27
C ALA A 116 10.68 -22.12 -2.30
N GLY A 117 10.12 -21.95 -1.09
CA GLY A 117 10.74 -21.37 0.11
C GLY A 117 11.48 -20.05 -0.09
N LEU A 118 10.81 -18.92 0.13
CA LEU A 118 11.49 -17.66 0.38
C LEU A 118 11.84 -17.58 1.87
N LYS A 119 13.12 -17.45 2.21
CA LYS A 119 13.56 -17.26 3.60
C LYS A 119 14.13 -15.86 3.76
N LEU A 120 13.43 -15.05 4.55
CA LEU A 120 13.80 -13.68 4.87
C LEU A 120 14.14 -13.58 6.34
N GLN A 121 15.17 -12.83 6.71
CA GLN A 121 15.32 -12.41 8.10
C GLN A 121 14.39 -11.24 8.36
N ILE A 122 13.70 -11.18 9.50
CA ILE A 122 13.10 -9.93 9.99
C ILE A 122 13.83 -9.51 11.26
N SER A 123 14.16 -8.23 11.34
CA SER A 123 14.73 -7.62 12.53
C SER A 123 13.61 -7.26 13.51
N LYS A 124 13.79 -7.58 14.80
CA LYS A 124 12.85 -7.24 15.89
C LYS A 124 12.67 -5.72 16.08
N GLU A 125 13.60 -4.95 15.55
CA GLU A 125 13.58 -3.49 15.53
C GLU A 125 12.67 -2.93 14.41
N ARG A 126 12.16 -3.79 13.52
CA ARG A 126 11.18 -3.39 12.50
C ARG A 126 9.76 -3.47 13.04
N ASN A 127 9.04 -2.37 12.89
CA ASN A 127 7.61 -2.32 13.17
C ASN A 127 6.83 -2.84 11.97
N TRP A 128 5.76 -3.56 12.25
CA TRP A 128 4.69 -3.79 11.29
C TRP A 128 3.81 -2.55 11.18
N VAL A 129 3.44 -2.21 9.95
CA VAL A 129 2.61 -1.07 9.57
C VAL A 129 1.31 -1.62 8.97
N CYS A 130 0.20 -0.92 9.20
CA CYS A 130 -1.10 -1.26 8.64
C CYS A 130 -1.55 -0.12 7.72
N ASP A 131 -1.78 -0.43 6.45
CA ASP A 131 -2.53 0.42 5.52
C ASP A 131 -4.00 -0.03 5.55
N ASN A 132 -4.81 0.66 6.36
CA ASN A 132 -6.21 0.35 6.63
C ASN A 132 -7.19 1.32 5.95
N GLY A 133 -6.69 2.22 5.08
CA GLY A 133 -7.52 3.23 4.40
C GLY A 133 -8.01 4.38 5.27
N MET A 134 -7.62 4.44 6.56
CA MET A 134 -7.99 5.54 7.47
C MET A 134 -7.00 6.71 7.33
N ILE A 135 -7.20 7.53 6.31
CA ILE A 135 -6.31 8.65 6.00
C ILE A 135 -6.64 9.86 6.90
N THR A 136 -5.62 10.34 7.63
CA THR A 136 -5.69 11.55 8.48
C THR A 136 -5.41 12.80 7.62
N PRO A 137 -5.97 13.98 7.95
CA PRO A 137 -5.61 15.21 7.25
C PRO A 137 -4.09 15.46 7.25
N GLY A 138 -3.53 15.77 6.09
CA GLY A 138 -2.11 15.95 5.85
C GLY A 138 -1.35 14.68 5.46
N ASP A 139 -2.01 13.52 5.50
CA ASP A 139 -1.44 12.23 5.13
C ASP A 139 -2.00 11.70 3.80
N TRP A 140 -1.34 10.65 3.30
CA TRP A 140 -1.73 9.93 2.11
C TRP A 140 -1.75 8.41 2.36
N GLY A 141 -2.55 7.68 1.58
CA GLY A 141 -2.66 6.23 1.64
C GLY A 141 -3.12 5.65 0.30
N ASN A 142 -3.10 4.32 0.17
CA ASN A 142 -3.58 3.66 -1.04
C ASN A 142 -5.04 3.23 -0.88
N PHE A 143 -5.72 3.06 -2.01
CA PHE A 143 -7.01 2.41 -2.11
C PHE A 143 -7.02 1.44 -3.31
N PRO A 144 -7.73 0.31 -3.21
CA PRO A 144 -8.24 -0.27 -1.96
C PRO A 144 -7.14 -0.57 -0.95
N ALA A 145 -7.44 -0.38 0.35
CA ALA A 145 -6.50 -0.65 1.43
C ALA A 145 -6.81 -1.97 2.14
N GLY A 146 -5.98 -2.40 3.07
CA GLY A 146 -6.14 -3.65 3.80
C GLY A 146 -4.85 -4.46 3.91
N GLU A 147 -3.71 -3.80 3.92
CA GLU A 147 -2.41 -4.47 3.92
C GLU A 147 -1.69 -4.25 5.25
N VAL A 148 -1.17 -5.32 5.85
CA VAL A 148 -0.27 -5.24 7.00
C VAL A 148 1.11 -5.70 6.57
N TYR A 149 2.09 -4.80 6.63
CA TYR A 149 3.39 -5.05 6.04
C TYR A 149 4.56 -4.60 6.91
N THR A 150 5.73 -5.16 6.61
CA THR A 150 7.00 -4.70 7.18
C THR A 150 8.14 -4.82 6.17
N CYS A 151 9.23 -4.10 6.44
CA CYS A 151 10.44 -4.18 5.64
C CYS A 151 11.21 -5.44 6.06
N PRO A 152 11.56 -6.35 5.12
CA PRO A 152 12.41 -7.47 5.46
C PRO A 152 13.81 -6.99 5.80
N GLY A 153 14.51 -7.79 6.59
CA GLY A 153 15.96 -7.76 6.69
C GLY A 153 16.61 -8.44 5.48
N PRO A 154 17.87 -8.88 5.62
CA PRO A 154 18.57 -9.57 4.55
C PRO A 154 17.80 -10.80 4.03
N VAL A 155 17.81 -10.98 2.72
CA VAL A 155 17.34 -12.21 2.06
C VAL A 155 18.35 -13.30 2.39
N LEU A 156 17.93 -14.33 3.12
CA LEU A 156 18.79 -15.45 3.48
C LEU A 156 18.80 -16.50 2.37
N TYR A 157 17.66 -16.68 1.70
CA TYR A 157 17.52 -17.58 0.55
C TYR A 157 16.29 -17.19 -0.27
N ALA A 158 16.45 -17.14 -1.59
CA ALA A 158 15.34 -17.01 -2.53
C ALA A 158 15.57 -17.97 -3.70
N SER A 159 14.59 -18.81 -4.01
CA SER A 159 14.63 -19.70 -5.17
C SER A 159 14.58 -18.95 -6.50
N LYS A 160 14.13 -17.70 -6.51
CA LYS A 160 14.19 -16.77 -7.64
C LYS A 160 14.74 -15.41 -7.16
N PRO A 161 15.72 -14.81 -7.86
CA PRO A 161 16.25 -13.51 -7.47
C PRO A 161 15.22 -12.40 -7.75
N SER A 162 14.78 -11.72 -6.70
CA SER A 162 14.13 -10.39 -6.77
C SER A 162 14.92 -9.41 -5.91
N PRO A 163 15.29 -8.22 -6.40
CA PRO A 163 16.01 -7.22 -5.60
C PRO A 163 15.13 -6.51 -4.57
N TYR A 164 13.80 -6.68 -4.64
CA TYR A 164 12.85 -6.07 -3.71
C TYR A 164 11.94 -7.16 -3.15
N PHE A 165 12.00 -7.34 -1.82
CA PHE A 165 11.02 -8.14 -1.09
C PHE A 165 10.34 -7.23 -0.09
N GLY A 166 9.01 -7.33 -0.03
CA GLY A 166 8.18 -6.82 1.05
C GLY A 166 7.39 -8.00 1.61
N ILE A 167 7.03 -7.94 2.89
CA ILE A 167 6.20 -8.95 3.52
C ILE A 167 4.86 -8.28 3.77
N CYS A 168 3.83 -8.72 3.05
CA CYS A 168 2.47 -8.21 3.14
C CYS A 168 1.54 -9.35 3.58
N VAL A 169 0.75 -9.10 4.61
CA VAL A 169 -0.41 -9.90 4.98
C VAL A 169 -1.65 -9.11 4.59
N ASP A 170 -2.42 -9.68 3.68
CA ASP A 170 -3.62 -9.07 3.16
C ASP A 170 -4.82 -9.38 4.07
N VAL A 171 -5.54 -8.35 4.50
CA VAL A 171 -6.82 -8.48 5.22
C VAL A 171 -8.02 -8.15 4.32
N MET A 172 -7.80 -7.82 3.05
CA MET A 172 -8.82 -7.65 2.01
C MET A 172 -8.55 -8.60 0.83
N VAL A 173 -9.45 -9.54 0.54
CA VAL A 173 -9.31 -10.34 -0.69
C VAL A 173 -9.42 -9.39 -1.90
N GLY A 174 -8.33 -9.19 -2.65
CA GLY A 174 -8.32 -8.37 -3.87
C GLY A 174 -7.33 -7.20 -3.88
N SER A 175 -6.51 -6.98 -2.84
CA SER A 175 -5.46 -5.96 -2.91
C SER A 175 -4.45 -6.23 -4.04
N GLU A 176 -3.70 -5.21 -4.48
CA GLU A 176 -2.58 -5.38 -5.43
C GLU A 176 -1.61 -6.49 -4.97
N CYS A 177 -1.46 -6.69 -3.67
CA CYS A 177 -0.60 -7.72 -3.09
C CYS A 177 -1.09 -9.16 -3.33
N ALA A 178 -2.39 -9.39 -3.56
CA ALA A 178 -2.91 -10.73 -3.88
C ALA A 178 -2.26 -11.33 -5.14
N LYS A 179 -1.82 -10.47 -6.08
CA LYS A 179 -1.10 -10.84 -7.31
C LYS A 179 0.32 -11.37 -7.05
N TYR A 180 0.95 -10.97 -5.94
CA TYR A 180 2.35 -11.30 -5.63
C TYR A 180 2.50 -12.48 -4.67
N GLY A 181 1.38 -13.18 -4.39
CA GLY A 181 1.32 -14.39 -3.58
C GLY A 181 0.88 -14.11 -2.15
N ILE A 182 -0.19 -14.78 -1.73
CA ILE A 182 -0.69 -14.72 -0.35
C ILE A 182 0.26 -15.53 0.55
N ILE A 183 0.69 -14.94 1.66
CA ILE A 183 1.47 -15.65 2.69
C ILE A 183 0.56 -16.71 3.32
N LYS A 184 0.80 -17.98 3.01
CA LYS A 184 -0.03 -19.09 3.55
C LYS A 184 0.38 -19.51 4.96
N LYS A 185 1.65 -19.32 5.32
CA LYS A 185 2.18 -19.69 6.64
C LYS A 185 3.43 -18.88 6.96
N ILE A 186 3.49 -18.38 8.19
CA ILE A 186 4.68 -17.78 8.79
C ILE A 186 5.23 -18.81 9.78
N ARG A 187 6.49 -19.23 9.60
CA ARG A 187 7.22 -20.03 10.59
C ARG A 187 8.38 -19.22 11.14
N CYS A 188 8.46 -19.15 12.47
CA CYS A 188 9.68 -18.73 13.14
C CYS A 188 10.61 -19.95 13.22
N ILE A 189 11.81 -19.85 12.64
CA ILE A 189 12.86 -20.86 12.73
C ILE A 189 14.10 -20.29 13.41
#